data_AF-A0A1E4FDL7-F1
#
_entry.id   AF-A0A1E4FDL7-F1
#
_cell.length_a   1.000
_cell.length_b   1.000
_cell.length_c   1.000
_cell.angle_alpha   90.00
_cell.angle_beta   90.00
_cell.angle_gamma   90.00
#
_symmetry.space_group_name_H-M   'P 1'
#
loop_
_entity.id
_entity.type
_entity.pdbx_description
1 polymer ?
#
loop_
_entity_poly.entity_id
_entity_poly.type
_entity_poly.pdbx_seq_one_letter_code
_entity_poly.pdbx_strand_id
1 'polypeptide(L)'
;MRRSVLLLALCLVGTAPGLAFDAESQAVIDRMKAGKLVPISGIATLMMGAERWCYRQQGDECAWSDIYLSVDETGASYEISNPWSQDVDISFVDAGIFRDDRYICEAGTEWISSVRAYSRDDGLALEGRELHALKAEIAQVSDGRDADCFDYLYQAADSAAQTVTLLQRQHRDGVTDPANDAIVTLHFDKDTAEGLGWYW
;
A
#
# COMPACT_ATOMS: atom_id res chain seq x y z
N MET A 1 23.14 -57.10 -34.49
CA MET A 1 22.59 -55.74 -34.77
C MET A 1 21.34 -55.52 -33.91
N ARG A 2 21.44 -54.72 -32.86
CA ARG A 2 20.28 -54.16 -32.14
C ARG A 2 20.79 -52.87 -31.48
N ARG A 3 20.45 -51.73 -32.10
CA ARG A 3 20.81 -50.39 -31.64
C ARG A 3 19.76 -49.96 -30.63
N SER A 4 20.12 -49.89 -29.35
CA SER A 4 19.30 -49.21 -28.35
C SER A 4 19.79 -47.77 -28.24
N VAL A 5 18.92 -46.86 -28.63
CA VAL A 5 19.05 -45.41 -28.48
C VAL A 5 18.85 -45.08 -27.00
N LEU A 6 19.79 -44.36 -26.39
CA LEU A 6 19.57 -43.69 -25.10
C LEU A 6 19.97 -42.22 -25.26
N LEU A 7 18.99 -41.39 -25.61
CA LEU A 7 19.08 -39.94 -25.54
C LEU A 7 18.62 -39.54 -24.14
N LEU A 8 19.57 -39.35 -23.21
CA LEU A 8 19.32 -38.66 -21.96
C LEU A 8 19.42 -37.16 -22.25
N ALA A 9 18.33 -36.55 -22.71
CA ALA A 9 18.20 -35.10 -22.71
C ALA A 9 17.93 -34.68 -21.26
N LEU A 10 18.97 -34.20 -20.57
CA LEU A 10 18.81 -33.46 -19.32
C LEU A 10 17.98 -32.22 -19.64
N CYS A 11 16.69 -32.24 -19.25
CA CYS A 11 15.93 -31.02 -19.03
C CYS A 11 16.54 -30.29 -17.83
N LEU A 12 17.59 -29.51 -18.08
CA LEU A 12 17.94 -28.35 -17.27
C LEU A 12 16.78 -27.36 -17.42
N VAL A 13 15.69 -27.60 -16.69
CA VAL A 13 14.80 -26.52 -16.27
C VAL A 13 15.66 -25.68 -15.35
N GLY A 14 16.32 -24.67 -15.92
CA GLY A 14 16.98 -23.65 -15.15
C GLY A 14 15.91 -23.02 -14.26
N THR A 15 15.93 -23.35 -12.97
CA THR A 15 15.30 -22.55 -11.94
C THR A 15 16.08 -21.24 -11.91
N ALA A 16 15.80 -20.34 -12.85
CA ALA A 16 16.09 -18.94 -12.62
C ALA A 16 15.38 -18.63 -11.29
N PRO A 17 16.09 -18.16 -10.25
CA PRO A 17 15.41 -17.70 -9.05
C PRO A 17 14.41 -16.65 -9.53
N GLY A 18 13.12 -16.98 -9.46
CA GLY A 18 12.08 -15.98 -9.62
C GLY A 18 12.40 -14.92 -8.58
N LEU A 19 12.66 -13.69 -9.02
CA LEU A 19 12.80 -12.60 -8.09
C LEU A 19 11.48 -12.51 -7.33
N ALA A 20 11.56 -12.45 -6.00
CA ALA A 20 10.40 -12.31 -5.11
C ALA A 20 9.64 -10.99 -5.33
N PHE A 21 10.27 -10.06 -6.05
CA PHE A 21 9.77 -8.74 -6.38
C PHE A 21 10.02 -8.49 -7.88
N ASP A 22 9.31 -7.54 -8.49
CA ASP A 22 9.68 -7.07 -9.82
C ASP A 22 11.10 -6.46 -9.80
N ALA A 23 11.73 -6.37 -10.97
CA ALA A 23 13.14 -5.98 -11.08
C ALA A 23 13.41 -4.56 -10.56
N GLU A 24 12.45 -3.64 -10.69
CA GLU A 24 12.61 -2.26 -10.23
C GLU A 24 12.50 -2.18 -8.71
N SER A 25 11.49 -2.83 -8.13
CA SER A 25 11.33 -2.96 -6.68
C SER A 25 12.53 -3.68 -6.03
N GLN A 26 13.03 -4.76 -6.64
CA GLN A 26 14.23 -5.46 -6.16
C GLN A 26 15.45 -4.51 -6.14
N ALA A 27 15.65 -3.71 -7.18
CA ALA A 27 16.76 -2.75 -7.24
C ALA A 27 16.66 -1.66 -6.17
N VAL A 28 15.44 -1.27 -5.78
CA VAL A 28 15.21 -0.39 -4.63
C VAL A 28 15.57 -1.11 -3.33
N ILE A 29 15.07 -2.33 -3.12
CA ILE A 29 15.31 -3.10 -1.89
C ILE A 29 16.81 -3.35 -1.67
N ASP A 30 17.54 -3.73 -2.72
CA ASP A 30 18.98 -4.07 -2.66
C ASP A 30 19.86 -2.91 -2.17
N ARG A 31 19.42 -1.66 -2.36
CA ARG A 31 20.16 -0.47 -1.90
C ARG A 31 19.74 0.01 -0.52
N MET A 32 18.67 -0.54 0.08
CA MET A 32 18.15 -0.08 1.36
C MET A 32 18.91 -0.65 2.55
N LYS A 33 18.83 0.10 3.66
CA LYS A 33 19.43 -0.26 4.95
C LYS A 33 18.41 0.00 6.04
N ALA A 34 18.25 -0.95 6.96
CA ALA A 34 17.31 -0.84 8.06
C ALA A 34 17.52 0.46 8.87
N GLY A 35 16.42 1.12 9.22
CA GLY A 35 16.38 2.41 9.92
C GLY A 35 16.85 3.62 9.10
N LYS A 36 17.10 3.47 7.79
CA LYS A 36 17.48 4.59 6.92
C LYS A 36 16.29 5.08 6.11
N LEU A 37 16.33 6.39 5.86
CA LEU A 37 15.37 7.07 5.00
C LEU A 37 15.40 6.47 3.60
N VAL A 38 14.22 6.18 3.07
CA VAL A 38 14.02 5.80 1.68
C VAL A 38 13.78 7.09 0.87
N PRO A 39 14.55 7.37 -0.18
CA PRO A 39 14.26 8.49 -1.08
C PRO A 39 12.86 8.36 -1.67
N ILE A 40 12.15 9.47 -1.90
CA ILE A 40 10.76 9.39 -2.35
C ILE A 40 10.65 8.72 -3.72
N SER A 41 11.66 8.87 -4.59
CA SER A 41 11.76 8.12 -5.84
C SER A 41 11.83 6.60 -5.66
N GLY A 42 12.46 6.11 -4.60
CA GLY A 42 12.44 4.69 -4.25
C GLY A 42 11.08 4.25 -3.71
N ILE A 43 10.43 5.09 -2.92
CA ILE A 43 9.05 4.86 -2.46
C ILE A 43 8.09 4.82 -3.64
N ALA A 44 8.19 5.74 -4.60
CA ALA A 44 7.40 5.77 -5.83
C ALA A 44 7.48 4.47 -6.63
N THR A 45 8.67 3.87 -6.74
CA THR A 45 8.81 2.54 -7.35
C THR A 45 8.06 1.47 -6.55
N LEU A 46 8.23 1.44 -5.21
CA LEU A 46 7.55 0.46 -4.36
C LEU A 46 6.02 0.65 -4.32
N MET A 47 5.53 1.89 -4.47
CA MET A 47 4.12 2.22 -4.57
C MET A 47 3.48 1.49 -5.75
N MET A 48 4.13 1.53 -6.92
CA MET A 48 3.63 0.88 -8.13
C MET A 48 3.91 -0.63 -8.19
N GLY A 49 4.93 -1.12 -7.49
CA GLY A 49 5.29 -2.53 -7.48
C GLY A 49 4.45 -3.39 -6.51
N ALA A 50 3.96 -2.81 -5.42
CA ALA A 50 3.17 -3.54 -4.43
C ALA A 50 1.69 -3.66 -4.85
N GLU A 51 1.08 -4.80 -4.57
CA GLU A 51 -0.35 -5.05 -4.75
C GLU A 51 -1.19 -4.35 -3.67
N ARG A 52 -0.64 -4.22 -2.45
CA ARG A 52 -1.29 -3.51 -1.34
C ARG A 52 -0.31 -3.01 -0.29
N TRP A 53 -0.60 -1.84 0.26
CA TRP A 53 0.05 -1.29 1.44
C TRP A 53 -0.87 -1.48 2.64
N CYS A 54 -0.45 -2.26 3.63
CA CYS A 54 -1.24 -2.57 4.82
C CYS A 54 -0.66 -1.83 6.03
N TYR A 55 -1.43 -0.93 6.61
CA TYR A 55 -0.98 -0.10 7.72
C TYR A 55 -1.39 -0.69 9.07
N ARG A 56 -0.46 -0.63 10.02
CA ARG A 56 -0.62 -1.16 11.39
C ARG A 56 -1.16 -2.60 11.40
N GLN A 57 -0.62 -3.43 10.51
CA GLN A 57 -1.07 -4.80 10.30
C GLN A 57 -1.06 -5.64 11.59
N GLN A 58 -2.13 -6.42 11.80
CA GLN A 58 -2.28 -7.40 12.87
C GLN A 58 -2.72 -8.73 12.28
N GLY A 59 -1.82 -9.71 12.20
CA GLY A 59 -2.10 -10.95 11.47
C GLY A 59 -2.41 -10.65 10.00
N ASP A 60 -3.58 -11.07 9.53
CA ASP A 60 -4.05 -10.86 8.16
C ASP A 60 -4.99 -9.64 8.04
N GLU A 61 -5.02 -8.76 9.04
CA GLU A 61 -5.90 -7.58 9.05
C GLU A 61 -5.10 -6.26 9.06
N CYS A 62 -5.59 -5.25 8.34
CA CYS A 62 -5.04 -3.90 8.30
C CYS A 62 -5.94 -2.93 9.08
N ALA A 63 -5.34 -1.87 9.66
CA ALA A 63 -6.13 -0.74 10.16
C ALA A 63 -6.72 0.07 9.00
N TRP A 64 -5.90 0.29 7.97
CA TRP A 64 -6.29 0.80 6.67
C TRP A 64 -5.29 0.28 5.63
N SER A 65 -5.64 0.41 4.37
CA SER A 65 -4.78 0.00 3.28
C SER A 65 -4.82 0.98 2.12
N ASP A 66 -3.70 1.09 1.42
CA ASP A 66 -3.61 1.87 0.18
C ASP A 66 -3.31 0.96 -1.02
N ILE A 67 -3.90 1.30 -2.16
CA ILE A 67 -3.54 0.79 -3.48
C ILE A 67 -3.20 1.99 -4.35
N TYR A 68 -1.97 2.05 -4.86
CA TYR A 68 -1.54 3.14 -5.71
C TYR A 68 -2.03 2.93 -7.14
N LEU A 69 -2.75 3.94 -7.66
CA LEU A 69 -3.38 3.90 -8.98
C LEU A 69 -2.46 4.49 -10.05
N SER A 70 -1.68 5.50 -9.69
CA SER A 70 -0.69 6.13 -10.56
C SER A 70 0.38 6.84 -9.75
N VAL A 71 1.62 6.84 -10.26
CA VAL A 71 2.73 7.61 -9.70
C VAL A 71 3.47 8.30 -10.86
N ASP A 72 3.78 9.58 -10.68
CA ASP A 72 4.61 10.36 -11.60
C ASP A 72 5.72 11.12 -10.85
N GLU A 73 6.43 12.02 -11.55
CA GLU A 73 7.54 12.79 -10.97
C GLU A 73 7.10 13.75 -9.84
N THR A 74 5.82 14.12 -9.81
CA THR A 74 5.28 15.15 -8.93
C THR A 74 4.43 14.59 -7.80
N GLY A 75 3.95 13.35 -7.89
CA GLY A 75 3.11 12.77 -6.87
C GLY A 75 2.51 11.42 -7.22
N ALA A 76 1.48 11.07 -6.47
CA ALA A 76 0.76 9.81 -6.60
C ALA A 76 -0.74 10.01 -6.38
N SER A 77 -1.55 9.17 -7.04
CA SER A 77 -2.96 8.97 -6.69
C SER A 77 -3.15 7.55 -6.19
N TYR A 78 -4.00 7.38 -5.17
CA TYR A 78 -4.17 6.12 -4.48
C TYR A 78 -5.60 5.98 -3.97
N GLU A 79 -6.07 4.74 -3.92
CA GLU A 79 -7.30 4.38 -3.22
C GLU A 79 -6.95 3.96 -1.80
N ILE A 80 -7.55 4.62 -0.81
CA ILE A 80 -7.51 4.22 0.60
C ILE A 80 -8.75 3.40 0.89
N SER A 81 -8.60 2.29 1.62
CA SER A 81 -9.70 1.51 2.18
C SER A 81 -9.51 1.31 3.67
N ASN A 82 -10.58 1.52 4.44
CA ASN A 82 -10.58 1.36 5.88
C ASN A 82 -12.01 1.12 6.40
N PRO A 83 -12.16 0.55 7.60
CA PRO A 83 -13.46 0.51 8.24
C PRO A 83 -13.86 1.91 8.68
N TRP A 84 -15.09 2.31 8.37
CA TRP A 84 -15.71 3.54 8.85
C TRP A 84 -16.49 3.33 10.14
N SER A 85 -17.05 2.14 10.31
CA SER A 85 -17.72 1.69 11.53
C SER A 85 -17.58 0.19 11.68
N GLN A 86 -18.11 -0.36 12.78
CA GLN A 86 -18.21 -1.80 12.99
C GLN A 86 -19.01 -2.53 11.88
N ASP A 87 -19.85 -1.80 11.13
CA ASP A 87 -20.80 -2.35 10.16
C ASP A 87 -20.44 -1.98 8.71
N VAL A 88 -19.57 -0.98 8.51
CA VAL A 88 -19.31 -0.39 7.18
C VAL A 88 -17.82 -0.22 6.93
N ASP A 89 -17.37 -0.73 5.79
CA ASP A 89 -16.07 -0.40 5.19
C ASP A 89 -16.25 0.67 4.13
N ILE A 90 -15.25 1.54 3.98
CA ILE A 90 -15.22 2.57 2.94
C ILE A 90 -13.95 2.46 2.11
N SER A 91 -14.07 2.91 0.86
CA SER A 91 -12.94 3.13 -0.05
C SER A 91 -13.08 4.48 -0.72
N PHE A 92 -12.00 5.23 -0.87
CA PHE A 92 -11.99 6.54 -1.53
C PHE A 92 -10.65 6.82 -2.19
N VAL A 93 -10.65 7.72 -3.16
CA VAL A 93 -9.44 8.13 -3.89
C VAL A 93 -8.94 9.43 -3.29
N ASP A 94 -7.64 9.47 -3.02
CA ASP A 94 -6.91 10.69 -2.64
C ASP A 94 -5.61 10.80 -3.45
N ALA A 95 -4.88 11.89 -3.25
CA ALA A 95 -3.63 12.17 -3.91
C ALA A 95 -2.61 12.81 -2.96
N GLY A 96 -1.34 12.51 -3.22
CA GLY A 96 -0.22 13.09 -2.51
C GLY A 96 0.78 13.71 -3.48
N ILE A 97 1.41 14.80 -3.04
CA ILE A 97 2.41 15.57 -3.79
C ILE A 97 3.78 15.26 -3.23
N PHE A 98 4.73 14.91 -4.10
CA PHE A 98 6.11 14.71 -3.73
C PHE A 98 6.82 16.04 -3.47
N ARG A 99 7.60 16.10 -2.38
CA ARG A 99 8.37 17.29 -2.00
C ARG A 99 9.77 16.93 -1.53
N ASP A 100 10.73 17.76 -1.91
CA ASP A 100 12.13 17.71 -1.45
C ASP A 100 12.82 16.34 -1.62
N ASP A 101 12.40 15.55 -2.62
CA ASP A 101 12.83 14.16 -2.85
C ASP A 101 12.70 13.24 -1.60
N ARG A 102 11.81 13.62 -0.68
CA ARG A 102 11.72 13.02 0.65
C ARG A 102 10.31 12.71 1.09
N TYR A 103 9.39 13.62 0.84
CA TYR A 103 8.05 13.56 1.39
C TYR A 103 7.02 13.24 0.32
N ILE A 104 5.94 12.57 0.72
CA ILE A 104 4.63 12.68 0.08
C ILE A 104 3.72 13.46 1.03
N CYS A 105 3.11 14.54 0.55
CA CYS A 105 2.21 15.38 1.34
C CYS A 105 0.80 15.31 0.78
N GLU A 106 -0.20 15.22 1.64
CA GLU A 106 -1.61 15.21 1.23
C GLU A 106 -1.93 16.43 0.36
N ALA A 107 -2.62 16.22 -0.76
CA ALA A 107 -2.95 17.28 -1.71
C ALA A 107 -4.20 18.09 -1.31
N GLY A 108 -4.91 17.69 -0.24
CA GLY A 108 -6.12 18.34 0.23
C GLY A 108 -7.30 18.21 -0.74
N THR A 109 -7.44 17.06 -1.41
CA THR A 109 -8.49 16.83 -2.39
C THR A 109 -9.87 16.61 -1.74
N GLU A 110 -10.95 16.93 -2.45
CA GLU A 110 -12.32 16.61 -2.01
C GLU A 110 -12.63 15.11 -2.20
N TRP A 111 -12.04 14.28 -1.36
CA TRP A 111 -12.11 12.81 -1.45
C TRP A 111 -13.51 12.26 -1.14
N ILE A 112 -14.34 12.98 -0.37
CA ILE A 112 -15.69 12.54 0.04
C ILE A 112 -16.56 12.20 -1.17
N SER A 113 -16.41 12.95 -2.26
CA SER A 113 -17.15 12.71 -3.51
C SER A 113 -16.88 11.32 -4.09
N SER A 114 -15.66 10.80 -3.89
CA SER A 114 -15.20 9.51 -4.40
C SER A 114 -15.54 8.32 -3.50
N VAL A 115 -16.03 8.55 -2.27
CA VAL A 115 -16.33 7.48 -1.31
C VAL A 115 -17.27 6.43 -1.92
N ARG A 116 -16.87 5.18 -1.79
CA ARG A 116 -17.67 3.96 -1.93
C ARG A 116 -17.75 3.32 -0.56
N ALA A 117 -18.81 2.55 -0.32
CA ALA A 117 -19.01 1.91 0.97
C ALA A 117 -19.63 0.52 0.80
N TYR A 118 -19.29 -0.37 1.73
CA TYR A 118 -19.66 -1.77 1.70
C TYR A 118 -20.06 -2.23 3.10
N SER A 119 -21.12 -3.03 3.17
CA SER A 119 -21.53 -3.69 4.41
C SER A 119 -20.51 -4.75 4.78
N ARG A 120 -20.09 -4.78 6.05
CA ARG A 120 -19.11 -5.75 6.55
C ARG A 120 -19.66 -7.17 6.70
N ASP A 121 -20.97 -7.29 6.88
CA ASP A 121 -21.62 -8.60 7.10
C ASP A 121 -21.68 -9.43 5.81
N ASP A 122 -21.97 -8.79 4.68
CA ASP A 122 -22.25 -9.46 3.41
C ASP A 122 -21.45 -8.93 2.21
N GLY A 123 -20.63 -7.89 2.41
CA GLY A 123 -19.82 -7.27 1.36
C GLY A 123 -20.61 -6.49 0.32
N LEU A 124 -21.92 -6.29 0.51
CA LEU A 124 -22.75 -5.59 -0.47
C LEU A 124 -22.48 -4.09 -0.46
N ALA A 125 -22.47 -3.49 -1.65
CA ALA A 125 -22.26 -2.06 -1.80
C ALA A 125 -23.45 -1.27 -1.22
N LEU A 126 -23.15 -0.24 -0.43
CA LEU A 126 -24.13 0.77 -0.03
C LEU A 126 -24.31 1.73 -1.21
N GLU A 127 -25.57 1.97 -1.59
CA GLU A 127 -25.92 2.76 -2.77
C GLU A 127 -27.00 3.81 -2.49
N GLY A 128 -27.22 4.71 -3.47
CA GLY A 128 -28.35 5.64 -3.47
C GLY A 128 -28.43 6.52 -2.22
N ARG A 129 -29.55 6.44 -1.49
CA ARG A 129 -29.81 7.29 -0.30
C ARG A 129 -28.90 6.95 0.87
N GLU A 130 -28.54 5.68 1.02
CA GLU A 130 -27.72 5.21 2.13
C GLU A 130 -26.28 5.72 1.98
N LEU A 131 -25.69 5.53 0.79
CA LEU A 131 -24.37 6.11 0.48
C LEU A 131 -24.36 7.64 0.59
N HIS A 132 -25.43 8.31 0.17
CA HIS A 132 -25.55 9.76 0.32
C HIS A 132 -25.55 10.20 1.80
N ALA A 133 -26.29 9.50 2.65
CA ALA A 133 -26.34 9.78 4.08
C ALA A 133 -24.96 9.57 4.74
N LEU A 134 -24.28 8.47 4.41
CA LEU A 134 -22.93 8.19 4.88
C LEU A 134 -21.93 9.27 4.46
N LYS A 135 -21.95 9.71 3.19
CA LYS A 135 -21.09 10.82 2.72
C LYS A 135 -21.34 12.11 3.51
N ALA A 136 -22.60 12.41 3.83
CA ALA A 136 -22.95 13.58 4.62
C ALA A 136 -22.50 13.46 6.10
N GLU A 137 -22.50 12.26 6.66
CA GLU A 137 -21.94 11.97 7.99
C GLU A 137 -20.42 12.18 8.00
N ILE A 138 -19.71 11.56 7.06
CA ILE A 138 -18.25 11.71 6.89
C ILE A 138 -17.85 13.18 6.75
N ALA A 139 -18.60 13.95 5.98
CA ALA A 139 -18.34 15.37 5.77
C ALA A 139 -18.38 16.19 7.06
N GLN A 140 -19.20 15.81 8.05
CA GLN A 140 -19.33 16.54 9.31
C GLN A 140 -18.12 16.39 10.23
N VAL A 141 -17.33 15.33 10.07
CA VAL A 141 -16.18 15.02 10.94
C VAL A 141 -14.82 15.22 10.24
N SER A 142 -14.84 15.46 8.93
CA SER A 142 -13.62 15.64 8.11
C SER A 142 -13.18 17.10 7.97
N ASP A 143 -13.92 18.06 8.55
CA ASP A 143 -13.64 19.49 8.40
C ASP A 143 -12.33 19.90 9.12
N GLY A 144 -11.38 20.46 8.36
CA GLY A 144 -10.25 21.22 8.90
C GLY A 144 -8.97 20.45 9.24
N ARG A 145 -8.67 19.32 8.58
CA ARG A 145 -7.33 18.70 8.71
C ARG A 145 -6.30 19.48 7.89
N ASP A 146 -5.22 19.88 8.55
CA ASP A 146 -4.01 20.36 7.88
C ASP A 146 -3.42 19.23 7.03
N ALA A 147 -2.85 19.56 5.87
CA ALA A 147 -2.22 18.59 5.00
C ALA A 147 -0.97 17.99 5.68
N ASP A 148 -1.05 16.71 6.03
CA ASP A 148 0.08 16.02 6.65
C ASP A 148 1.10 15.59 5.58
N CYS A 149 2.38 15.58 5.95
CA CYS A 149 3.48 15.11 5.10
C CYS A 149 4.11 13.85 5.70
N PHE A 150 4.52 12.91 4.84
CA PHE A 150 5.06 11.63 5.28
C PHE A 150 6.41 11.35 4.64
N ASP A 151 7.32 10.78 5.42
CA ASP A 151 8.53 10.12 4.90
C ASP A 151 8.65 8.69 5.45
N TYR A 152 9.55 7.91 4.87
CA TYR A 152 9.60 6.47 5.12
C TYR A 152 11.00 6.01 5.52
N LEU A 153 11.08 5.23 6.60
CA LEU A 153 12.29 4.50 6.97
C LEU A 153 12.13 3.03 6.59
N TYR A 154 13.11 2.47 5.88
CA TYR A 154 13.13 1.05 5.57
C TYR A 154 13.36 0.24 6.85
N GLN A 155 12.57 -0.80 7.09
CA GLN A 155 12.75 -1.71 8.23
C GLN A 155 13.33 -3.05 7.78
N ALA A 156 12.63 -3.76 6.90
CA ALA A 156 12.99 -5.10 6.48
C ALA A 156 12.34 -5.47 5.13
N ALA A 157 12.78 -6.58 4.55
CA ALA A 157 12.11 -7.27 3.45
C ALA A 157 12.16 -8.78 3.71
N ASP A 158 11.08 -9.47 3.40
CA ASP A 158 10.98 -10.93 3.43
C ASP A 158 10.68 -11.41 2.01
N SER A 159 11.67 -12.01 1.36
CA SER A 159 11.53 -12.52 0.00
C SER A 159 10.71 -13.80 -0.09
N ALA A 160 10.57 -14.56 1.01
CA ALA A 160 9.73 -15.75 1.00
C ALA A 160 8.25 -15.36 1.09
N ALA A 161 7.93 -14.35 1.90
CA ALA A 161 6.59 -13.79 2.00
C ALA A 161 6.29 -12.71 0.94
N GLN A 162 7.28 -12.29 0.15
CA GLN A 162 7.20 -11.18 -0.80
C GLN A 162 6.67 -9.89 -0.16
N THR A 163 7.23 -9.53 1.00
CA THR A 163 6.84 -8.31 1.72
C THR A 163 8.01 -7.36 1.97
N VAL A 164 7.70 -6.07 2.05
CA VAL A 164 8.61 -5.02 2.53
C VAL A 164 7.95 -4.29 3.69
N THR A 165 8.69 -4.08 4.78
CA THR A 165 8.21 -3.31 5.93
C THR A 165 8.89 -1.95 5.99
N LEU A 166 8.08 -0.90 6.11
CA LEU A 166 8.49 0.48 6.28
C LEU A 166 7.93 1.04 7.60
N LEU A 167 8.60 2.05 8.15
CA LEU A 167 8.00 2.98 9.11
C LEU A 167 7.67 4.26 8.35
N GLN A 168 6.37 4.54 8.17
CA GLN A 168 5.90 5.84 7.73
C GLN A 168 5.90 6.79 8.93
N ARG A 169 6.53 7.95 8.78
CA ARG A 169 6.55 8.98 9.81
C ARG A 169 5.74 10.18 9.39
N GLN A 170 4.85 10.64 10.26
CA GLN A 170 4.05 11.82 10.00
C GLN A 170 4.80 13.09 10.40
N HIS A 171 4.72 14.11 9.56
CA HIS A 171 5.26 15.45 9.79
C HIS A 171 4.16 16.48 9.63
N ARG A 172 4.00 17.32 10.66
CA ARG A 172 3.16 18.52 10.64
C ARG A 172 4.04 19.73 10.95
N ASP A 173 3.98 20.75 10.10
CA ASP A 173 4.82 21.96 10.20
C ASP A 173 6.34 21.67 10.32
N GLY A 174 6.79 20.58 9.68
CA GLY A 174 8.20 20.15 9.70
C GLY A 174 8.64 19.45 10.98
N VAL A 175 7.71 19.18 11.90
CA VAL A 175 7.95 18.42 13.13
C VAL A 175 7.32 17.03 12.99
N THR A 176 8.09 16.00 13.32
CA THR A 176 7.58 14.62 13.36
C THR A 176 6.71 14.42 14.60
N ASP A 177 5.60 13.71 14.44
CA ASP A 177 4.77 13.23 15.56
C ASP A 177 4.81 11.69 15.63
N PRO A 178 5.70 11.13 16.47
CA PRO A 178 5.85 9.68 16.60
C PRO A 178 4.58 8.96 17.07
N ALA A 179 3.61 9.65 17.68
CA ALA A 179 2.35 9.04 18.10
C ALA A 179 1.47 8.65 16.90
N ASN A 180 1.70 9.29 15.75
CA ASN A 180 0.95 9.07 14.52
C ASN A 180 1.74 8.30 13.46
N ASP A 181 3.01 7.96 13.72
CA ASP A 181 3.77 7.06 12.86
C ASP A 181 3.06 5.71 12.69
N ALA A 182 3.29 5.07 11.54
CA ALA A 182 2.68 3.80 11.18
C ALA A 182 3.72 2.83 10.62
N ILE A 183 3.70 1.59 11.13
CA ILE A 183 4.34 0.49 10.43
C ILE A 183 3.48 0.13 9.23
N VAL A 184 4.11 0.00 8.07
CA VAL A 184 3.46 -0.33 6.81
C VAL A 184 4.11 -1.57 6.23
N THR A 185 3.28 -2.55 5.89
CA THR A 185 3.71 -3.76 5.18
C THR A 185 3.21 -3.68 3.74
N LEU A 186 4.15 -3.69 2.80
CA LEU A 186 3.88 -3.75 1.38
C LEU A 186 3.82 -5.21 0.97
N HIS A 187 2.71 -5.63 0.40
CA HIS A 187 2.50 -6.98 -0.11
C HIS A 187 2.65 -6.97 -1.62
N PHE A 188 3.60 -7.73 -2.14
CA PHE A 188 3.87 -7.87 -3.57
C PHE A 188 3.23 -9.13 -4.16
N ASP A 189 2.97 -10.13 -3.32
CA ASP A 189 2.21 -11.31 -3.73
C ASP A 189 0.71 -11.02 -3.73
N LYS A 190 0.08 -11.23 -4.87
CA LYS A 190 -1.33 -10.95 -5.08
C LYS A 190 -2.26 -11.74 -4.15
N ASP A 191 -2.00 -13.02 -3.96
CA ASP A 191 -2.88 -13.90 -3.17
C ASP A 191 -2.85 -13.48 -1.69
N THR A 192 -1.67 -13.14 -1.18
CA THR A 192 -1.56 -12.59 0.19
C THR A 192 -2.24 -11.23 0.32
N ALA A 193 -2.08 -10.34 -0.67
CA ALA A 193 -2.72 -9.04 -0.66
C ALA A 193 -4.26 -9.13 -0.71
N GLU A 194 -4.82 -10.03 -1.52
CA GLU A 194 -6.27 -10.27 -1.60
C GLU A 194 -6.84 -10.91 -0.33
N GLY A 195 -6.02 -11.65 0.42
CA GLY A 195 -6.40 -12.27 1.69
C GLY A 195 -6.48 -11.29 2.88
N LEU A 196 -6.02 -10.05 2.73
CA LEU A 196 -6.03 -9.06 3.80
C LEU A 196 -7.44 -8.55 4.10
N GLY A 197 -7.82 -8.56 5.38
CA GLY A 197 -9.05 -7.97 5.91
C GLY A 197 -8.82 -6.67 6.68
N TRP A 198 -9.82 -6.24 7.45
CA TRP A 198 -9.76 -5.02 8.26
C TRP A 198 -10.24 -5.25 9.69
N TYR A 199 -9.55 -4.68 10.67
CA TYR A 199 -10.02 -4.61 12.06
C TYR A 199 -10.58 -3.22 12.38
N TRP A 200 -11.58 -3.14 13.25
CA TRP A 200 -12.16 -1.91 13.79
C TRP A 200 -11.60 -1.58 15.17
#